data_AF-A0AAD9SPH8-F1
#
_entry.id   AF-A0AAD9SPH8-F1
#
_cell.length_a   1.000
_cell.length_b   1.000
_cell.length_c   1.000
_cell.angle_alpha   90.00
_cell.angle_beta   90.00
_cell.angle_gamma   90.00
#
_symmetry.space_group_name_H-M   'P 1'
#
loop_
_entity.id
_entity.type
_entity.pdbx_description
1 polymer ?
#
loop_
_entity_poly.entity_id
_entity_poly.type
_entity_poly.pdbx_seq_one_letter_code
_entity_poly.pdbx_strand_id
1 'polypeptide(L)'
;MPQRANPGLRDHRFNRTFLDYAIIRGHWNLIHKTLSALQDIYPHKVYQVFVKLVVFRAMTSSLFDVTEDTRRQHVSKVIRLCDDVNFRFNDSSQSVTDNNLMHYAETVEEADALVCRGFNGFNQPNSDGRLAMHSKMHNKALLNFFVDHGTDISHVDATGRTMLLVLLSSLQDCGTRESVTLQQIRCCLERGADHRYFDDCKCSCSPQGCSSSAVFGIDFEREWSLYAHNPNANLLCAFEWQSILREVHGEDAVKGFLLSFIRRIKFDELGMTHVCCHRGLGFPSESRFETYPKAMGEEDIVDILEEESDFINILDQGMRDLALKPVKGLQKHLLRIFKDKNDEYFQQIAKERTEDSKRTGEALEEILSWKADHKKDELVQEIRLPSRCWLLVSCMPQSLSAYDLYLDMEYFNTNDSVVETSRQNSRYSRRIHLIKEIIEVFRLSTADTTALIHGEITLAGLGLNKHTEKQMKDRLNAFL
;
A
#
# COMPACT_ATOMS: atom_id res chain seq x y z
N MET A 1 19.26 41.25 -18.65
CA MET A 1 18.94 40.68 -19.98
C MET A 1 18.77 41.83 -20.96
N PRO A 2 19.23 41.74 -22.23
CA PRO A 2 18.94 42.79 -23.21
C PRO A 2 17.42 42.85 -23.41
N GLN A 3 16.87 44.05 -23.47
CA GLN A 3 15.45 44.43 -23.35
C GLN A 3 14.49 43.89 -24.45
N ARG A 4 14.75 42.74 -25.08
CA ARG A 4 13.95 42.24 -26.22
C ARG A 4 13.59 40.75 -26.20
N ALA A 5 14.09 39.94 -25.25
CA ALA A 5 13.68 38.53 -25.18
C ALA A 5 12.33 38.42 -24.47
N ASN A 6 11.32 37.85 -25.14
CA ASN A 6 10.03 37.56 -24.51
C ASN A 6 10.17 36.28 -23.63
N PRO A 7 10.13 36.39 -22.29
CA PRO A 7 10.27 35.24 -21.39
C PRO A 7 9.11 34.25 -21.49
N GLY A 8 7.96 34.69 -22.03
CA GLY A 8 6.79 33.85 -22.29
C GLY A 8 6.80 33.15 -23.65
N LEU A 9 7.85 33.32 -24.47
CA LEU A 9 7.97 32.61 -25.74
C LEU A 9 8.07 31.10 -25.50
N ARG A 10 7.25 30.33 -26.22
CA ARG A 10 7.19 28.86 -26.14
C ARG A 10 7.81 28.23 -27.36
N ASP A 11 8.52 27.12 -27.18
CA ASP A 11 9.04 26.33 -28.30
C ASP A 11 7.92 25.53 -28.99
N HIS A 12 8.08 25.25 -30.28
CA HIS A 12 7.06 24.55 -31.06
C HIS A 12 6.96 23.04 -30.78
N ARG A 13 8.03 22.42 -30.26
CA ARG A 13 8.11 20.96 -30.12
C ARG A 13 7.47 20.46 -28.84
N PHE A 14 7.67 21.17 -27.74
CA PHE A 14 7.22 20.77 -26.40
C PHE A 14 6.31 21.82 -25.74
N ASN A 15 6.06 22.95 -26.42
CA ASN A 15 5.26 24.06 -25.90
C ASN A 15 5.79 24.61 -24.55
N ARG A 16 7.13 24.60 -24.38
CA ARG A 16 7.85 25.00 -23.15
C ARG A 16 8.51 26.36 -23.32
N THR A 17 8.51 27.14 -22.26
CA THR A 17 9.23 28.40 -22.12
C THR A 17 10.67 28.17 -21.67
N PHE A 18 11.50 29.20 -21.74
CA PHE A 18 12.85 29.17 -21.17
C PHE A 18 12.85 28.79 -19.68
N LEU A 19 11.87 29.27 -18.90
CA LEU A 19 11.74 28.94 -17.48
C LEU A 19 11.41 27.45 -17.26
N ASP A 20 10.58 26.84 -18.11
CA ASP A 20 10.31 25.40 -18.05
C ASP A 20 11.61 24.59 -18.21
N TYR A 21 12.46 24.93 -19.18
CA TYR A 21 13.75 24.26 -19.36
C TYR A 21 14.70 24.48 -18.18
N ALA A 22 14.75 25.70 -17.63
CA ALA A 22 15.58 25.99 -16.46
C ALA A 22 15.16 25.17 -15.24
N ILE A 23 13.85 24.98 -15.03
CA ILE A 23 13.30 24.16 -13.92
C ILE A 23 13.66 22.69 -14.12
N ILE A 24 13.41 22.13 -15.30
CA ILE A 24 13.69 20.73 -15.64
C ILE A 24 15.19 20.40 -15.50
N ARG A 25 16.07 21.38 -15.73
CA ARG A 25 17.53 21.23 -15.59
C ARG A 25 18.06 21.61 -14.21
N GLY A 26 17.19 21.99 -13.26
CA GLY A 26 17.59 22.37 -11.90
C GLY A 26 18.41 23.66 -11.81
N HIS A 27 18.32 24.57 -12.79
CA HIS A 27 19.08 25.83 -12.80
C HIS A 27 18.43 26.92 -11.92
N TRP A 28 18.28 26.64 -10.62
CA TRP A 28 17.57 27.50 -9.67
C TRP A 28 18.13 28.92 -9.53
N ASN A 29 19.45 29.09 -9.56
CA ASN A 29 20.06 30.42 -9.54
C ASN A 29 19.66 31.27 -10.75
N LEU A 30 19.50 30.64 -11.92
CA LEU A 30 19.03 31.30 -13.13
C LEU A 30 17.55 31.67 -13.02
N ILE A 31 16.74 30.78 -12.44
CA ILE A 31 15.32 31.03 -12.18
C ILE A 31 15.16 32.23 -11.25
N HIS A 32 15.84 32.24 -10.10
CA HIS A 32 15.77 33.34 -9.13
C HIS A 32 16.20 34.68 -9.75
N LYS A 33 17.33 34.72 -10.47
CA LYS A 33 17.79 35.92 -11.18
C LYS A 33 16.79 36.40 -12.23
N THR A 34 16.15 35.45 -12.93
CA THR A 34 15.14 35.78 -13.94
C THR A 34 13.90 36.35 -13.28
N LEU A 35 13.38 35.74 -12.22
CA LEU A 35 12.23 36.26 -11.48
C LEU A 35 12.49 37.66 -10.91
N SER A 36 13.68 37.91 -10.33
CA SER A 36 14.04 39.26 -9.87
C SER A 36 14.04 40.27 -11.02
N ALA A 37 14.63 39.94 -12.17
CA ALA A 37 14.61 40.83 -13.33
C ALA A 37 13.19 41.06 -13.89
N LEU A 38 12.32 40.04 -13.86
CA LEU A 38 10.93 40.16 -14.30
C LEU A 38 10.11 41.06 -13.37
N GLN A 39 10.40 41.04 -12.07
CA GLN A 39 9.75 41.89 -11.08
C GLN A 39 10.00 43.38 -11.36
N ASP A 40 11.20 43.73 -11.84
CA ASP A 40 11.56 45.12 -12.17
C ASP A 40 10.97 45.57 -13.51
N ILE A 41 10.71 44.65 -14.44
CA ILE A 41 10.29 44.95 -15.82
C ILE A 41 8.77 44.97 -15.97
N TYR A 42 8.06 44.07 -15.29
CA TYR A 42 6.64 43.84 -15.52
C TYR A 42 5.77 44.34 -14.37
N PRO A 43 4.52 44.81 -14.64
CA PRO A 43 3.55 45.09 -13.60
C PRO A 43 3.31 43.86 -12.71
N HIS A 44 3.02 44.09 -11.43
CA HIS A 44 2.87 43.03 -10.43
C HIS A 44 1.97 41.87 -10.89
N LYS A 45 0.81 42.17 -11.48
CA LYS A 45 -0.13 41.15 -12.00
C LYS A 45 0.49 40.24 -13.07
N VAL A 46 1.34 40.79 -13.96
CA VAL A 46 2.02 40.02 -15.01
C VAL A 46 3.19 39.25 -14.43
N TYR A 47 3.96 39.85 -13.53
CA TYR A 47 5.02 39.17 -12.77
C TYR A 47 4.49 37.92 -12.05
N GLN A 48 3.33 38.02 -11.40
CA GLN A 48 2.73 36.90 -10.66
C GLN A 48 2.30 35.75 -11.56
N VAL A 49 1.97 35.99 -12.83
CA VAL A 49 1.74 34.90 -13.81
C VAL A 49 3.01 34.06 -13.99
N PHE A 50 4.18 34.70 -14.07
CA PHE A 50 5.46 33.98 -14.16
C PHE A 50 5.78 33.24 -12.86
N VAL A 51 5.53 33.85 -11.70
CA VAL A 51 5.73 33.18 -10.40
C VAL A 51 4.84 31.95 -10.28
N LYS A 52 3.53 32.06 -10.56
CA LYS A 52 2.60 30.92 -10.53
C LYS A 52 3.01 29.81 -11.48
N LEU A 53 3.48 30.16 -12.69
CA LEU A 53 4.01 29.19 -13.65
C LEU A 53 5.24 28.45 -13.07
N VAL A 54 6.20 29.17 -12.49
CA VAL A 54 7.39 28.56 -11.87
C VAL A 54 6.98 27.68 -10.70
N VAL A 55 6.09 28.13 -9.81
CA VAL A 55 5.61 27.32 -8.66
C VAL A 55 4.93 26.04 -9.14
N PHE A 56 3.96 26.14 -10.06
CA PHE A 56 3.28 25.00 -10.65
C PHE A 56 4.31 23.99 -11.21
N ARG A 57 5.20 24.45 -12.10
CA ARG A 57 6.19 23.57 -12.72
C ARG A 57 7.17 22.98 -11.72
N ALA A 58 7.65 23.78 -10.78
CA ALA A 58 8.56 23.34 -9.74
C ALA A 58 7.96 22.21 -8.87
N MET A 59 6.65 22.27 -8.60
CA MET A 59 5.95 21.27 -7.82
C MET A 59 5.52 20.04 -8.65
N THR A 60 5.22 20.19 -9.94
CA THR A 60 4.79 19.05 -10.79
C THR A 60 5.94 18.34 -11.53
N SER A 61 7.17 18.84 -11.48
CA SER A 61 8.30 18.32 -12.29
C SER A 61 9.02 17.09 -11.70
N SER A 62 8.40 16.34 -10.77
CA SER A 62 9.00 15.13 -10.18
C SER A 62 9.36 14.04 -11.22
N LEU A 63 8.88 14.17 -12.46
CA LEU A 63 9.19 13.28 -13.59
C LEU A 63 10.59 13.45 -14.20
N PHE A 64 11.37 14.47 -13.80
CA PHE A 64 12.68 14.74 -14.41
C PHE A 64 13.75 15.01 -13.35
N ASP A 65 14.52 13.96 -13.02
CA ASP A 65 15.92 13.86 -12.54
C ASP A 65 16.66 15.15 -12.07
N VAL A 66 16.01 16.02 -11.32
CA VAL A 66 16.65 17.03 -10.48
C VAL A 66 16.88 16.35 -9.14
N THR A 67 18.13 16.33 -8.66
CA THR A 67 18.43 15.77 -7.34
C THR A 67 17.46 16.37 -6.31
N GLU A 68 16.72 15.50 -5.60
CA GLU A 68 15.62 15.92 -4.70
C GLU A 68 16.06 17.04 -3.74
N ASP A 69 17.31 17.00 -3.28
CA ASP A 69 17.90 17.99 -2.38
C ASP A 69 17.91 19.41 -2.96
N THR A 70 18.17 19.56 -4.25
CA THR A 70 18.21 20.88 -4.89
C THR A 70 16.79 21.44 -5.04
N ARG A 71 15.82 20.58 -5.35
CA ARG A 71 14.41 20.96 -5.46
C ARG A 71 13.89 21.49 -4.10
N ARG A 72 14.08 20.73 -3.03
CA ARG A 72 13.63 21.06 -1.65
C ARG A 72 14.13 22.43 -1.18
N GLN A 73 15.36 22.81 -1.51
CA GLN A 73 15.97 24.08 -1.07
C GLN A 73 15.42 25.34 -1.76
N HIS A 74 14.78 25.20 -2.92
CA HIS A 74 14.40 26.33 -3.77
C HIS A 74 12.89 26.46 -3.95
N VAL A 75 12.12 25.37 -3.95
CA VAL A 75 10.65 25.41 -4.12
C VAL A 75 9.99 26.31 -3.07
N SER A 76 10.32 26.12 -1.78
CA SER A 76 9.78 26.94 -0.69
C SER A 76 10.09 28.44 -0.86
N LYS A 77 11.26 28.79 -1.41
CA LYS A 77 11.65 30.18 -1.70
C LYS A 77 10.80 30.78 -2.83
N VAL A 78 10.49 30.00 -3.87
CA VAL A 78 9.64 30.47 -4.97
C VAL A 78 8.17 30.56 -4.54
N ILE A 79 7.67 29.63 -3.72
CA ILE A 79 6.33 29.72 -3.11
C ILE A 79 6.19 31.04 -2.34
N ARG A 80 7.25 31.44 -1.62
CA ARG A 80 7.35 32.76 -0.94
C ARG A 80 7.44 33.97 -1.90
N LEU A 81 7.33 33.82 -3.21
CA LEU A 81 7.15 34.95 -4.12
C LEU A 81 5.70 35.04 -4.62
N CYS A 82 4.94 33.96 -4.48
CA CYS A 82 3.57 33.83 -4.97
C CYS A 82 2.62 34.67 -4.10
N ASP A 83 1.77 35.48 -4.75
CA ASP A 83 0.76 36.29 -4.07
C ASP A 83 -0.47 35.47 -3.66
N ASP A 84 -0.78 34.43 -4.43
CA ASP A 84 -1.92 33.55 -4.23
C ASP A 84 -1.52 32.11 -4.60
N VAL A 85 -1.73 31.20 -3.65
CA VAL A 85 -1.39 29.77 -3.72
C VAL A 85 -2.62 28.86 -3.83
N ASN A 86 -3.83 29.43 -3.87
CA ASN A 86 -5.10 28.69 -3.92
C ASN A 86 -5.63 28.51 -5.36
N PHE A 87 -4.78 28.69 -6.38
CA PHE A 87 -5.17 28.44 -7.76
C PHE A 87 -5.24 26.94 -8.06
N ARG A 88 -6.17 26.58 -8.95
CA ARG A 88 -6.35 25.22 -9.44
C ARG A 88 -5.73 25.05 -10.82
N PHE A 89 -5.32 23.83 -11.15
CA PHE A 89 -4.75 23.52 -12.45
C PHE A 89 -5.02 22.07 -12.85
N ASN A 90 -4.90 21.82 -14.15
CA ASN A 90 -5.05 20.50 -14.74
C ASN A 90 -3.68 19.86 -14.92
N ASP A 91 -3.58 18.57 -14.62
CA ASP A 91 -2.39 17.78 -14.89
C ASP A 91 -2.72 16.72 -15.94
N SER A 92 -2.39 17.05 -17.19
CA SER A 92 -2.58 16.16 -18.32
C SER A 92 -1.75 14.88 -18.23
N SER A 93 -0.68 14.85 -17.42
CA SER A 93 0.13 13.63 -17.26
C SER A 93 -0.58 12.56 -16.43
N GLN A 94 -1.42 12.99 -15.48
CA GLN A 94 -2.23 12.12 -14.64
C GLN A 94 -3.70 12.06 -15.09
N SER A 95 -4.06 12.79 -16.16
CA SER A 95 -5.44 12.92 -16.65
C SER A 95 -6.44 13.44 -15.60
N VAL A 96 -5.95 14.20 -14.62
CA VAL A 96 -6.76 14.79 -13.55
C VAL A 96 -6.87 16.31 -13.70
N THR A 97 -8.04 16.84 -13.38
CA THR A 97 -8.29 18.29 -13.33
C THR A 97 -8.49 18.75 -11.89
N ASP A 98 -8.56 20.06 -11.68
CA ASP A 98 -8.92 20.64 -10.38
C ASP A 98 -7.94 20.38 -9.22
N ASN A 99 -6.71 19.98 -9.53
CA ASN A 99 -5.64 19.89 -8.54
C ASN A 99 -5.28 21.27 -7.98
N ASN A 100 -4.84 21.29 -6.72
CA ASN A 100 -4.18 22.44 -6.11
C ASN A 100 -2.71 22.13 -5.81
N LEU A 101 -1.94 23.13 -5.39
CA LEU A 101 -0.51 22.97 -5.09
C LEU A 101 -0.23 21.94 -3.98
N MET A 102 -1.14 21.77 -3.01
CA MET A 102 -0.94 20.84 -1.90
C MET A 102 -0.94 19.37 -2.34
N HIS A 103 -1.62 19.03 -3.44
CA HIS A 103 -1.56 17.68 -4.04
C HIS A 103 -0.13 17.30 -4.47
N TYR A 104 0.74 18.30 -4.71
CA TYR A 104 2.10 18.10 -5.17
C TYR A 104 3.16 18.37 -4.10
N ALA A 105 2.81 18.87 -2.92
CA ALA A 105 3.79 19.08 -1.84
C ALA A 105 4.45 17.74 -1.45
N GLU A 106 5.78 17.65 -1.49
CA GLU A 106 6.51 16.42 -1.18
C GLU A 106 7.11 16.45 0.24
N THR A 107 7.24 17.64 0.83
CA THR A 107 7.80 17.82 2.18
C THR A 107 6.94 18.75 3.03
N VAL A 108 7.10 18.62 4.36
CA VAL A 108 6.41 19.50 5.32
C VAL A 108 6.82 20.95 5.13
N GLU A 109 8.07 21.23 4.74
CA GLU A 109 8.54 22.61 4.50
C GLU A 109 7.85 23.25 3.28
N GLU A 110 7.52 22.48 2.26
CA GLU A 110 6.75 22.96 1.10
C GLU A 110 5.30 23.22 1.48
N ALA A 111 4.68 22.29 2.21
CA ALA A 111 3.31 22.42 2.69
C ALA A 111 3.18 23.63 3.65
N ASP A 112 4.12 23.80 4.57
CA ASP A 112 4.20 24.95 5.47
C ASP A 112 4.41 26.27 4.72
N ALA A 113 5.25 26.27 3.67
CA ALA A 113 5.41 27.45 2.83
C ALA A 113 4.10 27.86 2.12
N LEU A 114 3.27 26.89 1.70
CA LEU A 114 1.94 27.15 1.16
C LEU A 114 1.00 27.72 2.22
N VAL A 115 0.96 27.13 3.42
CA VAL A 115 0.11 27.61 4.54
C VAL A 115 0.51 29.03 4.95
N CYS A 116 1.81 29.30 5.09
CA CYS A 116 2.33 30.66 5.35
C CYS A 116 1.95 31.68 4.27
N ARG A 117 1.54 31.20 3.09
CA ARG A 117 1.07 32.01 1.96
C ARG A 117 -0.46 32.08 1.85
N GLY A 118 -1.17 31.61 2.87
CA GLY A 118 -2.63 31.66 2.92
C GLY A 118 -3.31 30.50 2.19
N PHE A 119 -2.63 29.38 1.98
CA PHE A 119 -3.29 28.18 1.46
C PHE A 119 -4.38 27.70 2.43
N ASN A 120 -5.57 27.42 1.91
CA ASN A 120 -6.72 26.97 2.70
C ASN A 120 -7.53 25.82 2.06
N GLY A 121 -7.12 25.33 0.88
CA GLY A 121 -7.82 24.29 0.12
C GLY A 121 -7.52 22.84 0.54
N PHE A 122 -7.34 22.56 1.84
CA PHE A 122 -6.99 21.22 2.33
C PHE A 122 -8.04 20.14 1.99
N ASN A 123 -9.33 20.52 2.06
CA ASN A 123 -10.48 19.66 1.75
C ASN A 123 -11.03 19.89 0.35
N GLN A 124 -10.20 20.45 -0.55
CA GLN A 124 -10.59 20.63 -1.94
C GLN A 124 -10.23 19.37 -2.74
N PRO A 125 -11.20 18.57 -3.20
CA PRO A 125 -10.91 17.44 -4.06
C PRO A 125 -10.50 17.89 -5.46
N ASN A 126 -9.73 17.03 -6.13
CA ASN A 126 -9.51 17.09 -7.57
C ASN A 126 -10.65 16.40 -8.35
N SER A 127 -10.50 16.24 -9.66
CA SER A 127 -11.52 15.57 -10.51
C SER A 127 -11.83 14.13 -10.14
N ASP A 128 -10.90 13.44 -9.48
CA ASP A 128 -11.05 12.05 -9.03
C ASP A 128 -11.63 11.99 -7.60
N GLY A 129 -12.13 13.11 -7.09
CA GLY A 129 -12.59 13.21 -5.72
C GLY A 129 -11.47 13.12 -4.69
N ARG A 130 -10.19 13.10 -5.07
CA ARG A 130 -9.08 12.91 -4.13
C ARG A 130 -8.68 14.23 -3.47
N LEU A 131 -8.50 14.20 -2.15
CA LEU A 131 -7.79 15.25 -1.41
C LEU A 131 -6.28 15.10 -1.52
N ALA A 132 -5.53 16.17 -1.23
CA ALA A 132 -4.07 16.17 -1.24
C ALA A 132 -3.43 15.05 -0.39
N MET A 133 -4.06 14.66 0.73
CA MET A 133 -3.58 13.57 1.58
C MET A 133 -3.52 12.21 0.85
N HIS A 134 -4.47 11.95 -0.07
CA HIS A 134 -4.52 10.70 -0.84
C HIS A 134 -3.32 10.59 -1.78
N SER A 135 -2.77 11.71 -2.26
CA SER A 135 -1.59 11.72 -3.12
C SER A 135 -0.27 11.51 -2.38
N LYS A 136 -0.26 11.44 -1.04
CA LYS A 136 0.95 11.43 -0.19
C LYS A 136 0.99 10.27 0.79
N MET A 137 0.51 9.11 0.33
CA MET A 137 0.38 7.89 1.13
C MET A 137 1.66 7.40 1.79
N HIS A 138 2.86 7.81 1.34
CA HIS A 138 4.13 7.29 1.87
C HIS A 138 4.91 8.28 2.74
N ASN A 139 4.35 9.46 3.04
CA ASN A 139 5.01 10.46 3.89
C ASN A 139 4.21 10.69 5.18
N LYS A 140 4.61 10.01 6.26
CA LYS A 140 3.98 10.14 7.60
C LYS A 140 3.98 11.58 8.11
N ALA A 141 5.06 12.33 7.90
CA ALA A 141 5.17 13.71 8.37
C ALA A 141 4.15 14.62 7.67
N LEU A 142 3.96 14.43 6.36
CA LEU A 142 2.92 15.14 5.61
C LEU A 142 1.51 14.72 6.02
N LEU A 143 1.27 13.43 6.26
CA LEU A 143 -0.03 12.96 6.74
C LEU A 143 -0.42 13.64 8.05
N ASN A 144 0.51 13.70 9.02
CA ASN A 144 0.30 14.43 10.27
C ASN A 144 0.00 15.90 10.00
N PHE A 145 0.80 16.53 9.14
CA PHE A 145 0.62 17.93 8.77
C PHE A 145 -0.79 18.20 8.22
N PHE A 146 -1.30 17.36 7.30
CA PHE A 146 -2.65 17.52 6.74
C PHE A 146 -3.73 17.44 7.81
N VAL A 147 -3.68 16.42 8.66
CA VAL A 147 -4.68 16.24 9.72
C VAL A 147 -4.60 17.39 10.74
N ASP A 148 -3.40 17.85 11.10
CA ASP A 148 -3.21 18.98 12.01
C ASP A 148 -3.75 20.31 11.44
N HIS A 149 -3.87 20.42 10.11
CA HIS A 149 -4.45 21.57 9.41
C HIS A 149 -5.93 21.37 9.01
N GLY A 150 -6.61 20.36 9.59
CA GLY A 150 -8.05 20.18 9.43
C GLY A 150 -8.47 19.46 8.14
N THR A 151 -7.58 18.67 7.54
CA THR A 151 -7.99 17.75 6.48
C THR A 151 -8.99 16.73 7.02
N ASP A 152 -10.10 16.56 6.29
CA ASP A 152 -11.14 15.59 6.60
C ASP A 152 -10.64 14.18 6.30
N ILE A 153 -10.37 13.44 7.37
CA ILE A 153 -9.89 12.06 7.32
C ILE A 153 -10.96 11.07 6.86
N SER A 154 -12.24 11.46 6.97
CA SER A 154 -13.38 10.65 6.54
C SER A 154 -13.77 10.88 5.08
N HIS A 155 -13.06 11.80 4.39
CA HIS A 155 -13.32 12.09 2.99
C HIS A 155 -13.20 10.84 2.12
N VAL A 156 -14.16 10.71 1.21
CA VAL A 156 -14.29 9.59 0.27
C VAL A 156 -13.95 10.08 -1.13
N ASP A 157 -13.02 9.41 -1.80
CA ASP A 157 -12.67 9.71 -3.19
C ASP A 157 -13.78 9.26 -4.19
N ALA A 158 -13.64 9.57 -5.47
CA ALA A 158 -14.63 9.16 -6.47
C ALA A 158 -14.72 7.63 -6.67
N THR A 159 -13.78 6.87 -6.10
CA THR A 159 -13.81 5.40 -6.09
C THR A 159 -14.49 4.83 -4.85
N GLY A 160 -15.06 5.68 -3.98
CA GLY A 160 -15.73 5.25 -2.77
C GLY A 160 -14.77 4.91 -1.63
N ARG A 161 -13.49 5.32 -1.70
CA ARG A 161 -12.46 4.95 -0.72
C ARG A 161 -12.04 6.13 0.15
N THR A 162 -11.90 5.86 1.44
CA THR A 162 -11.24 6.76 2.40
C THR A 162 -9.73 6.59 2.36
N MET A 163 -8.99 7.54 2.94
CA MET A 163 -7.53 7.41 3.11
C MET A 163 -7.15 6.10 3.82
N LEU A 164 -7.92 5.67 4.82
CA LEU A 164 -7.65 4.43 5.55
C LEU A 164 -7.71 3.20 4.63
N LEU A 165 -8.75 3.11 3.78
CA LEU A 165 -8.86 2.01 2.80
C LEU A 165 -7.74 2.05 1.77
N VAL A 166 -7.36 3.24 1.32
CA VAL A 166 -6.23 3.44 0.39
C VAL A 166 -4.92 2.94 1.03
N LEU A 167 -4.61 3.32 2.27
CA LEU A 167 -3.44 2.83 2.99
C LEU A 167 -3.46 1.31 3.19
N LEU A 168 -4.62 0.75 3.56
CA LEU A 168 -4.77 -0.70 3.71
C LEU A 168 -4.53 -1.44 2.40
N SER A 169 -5.01 -0.93 1.26
CA SER A 169 -4.75 -1.53 -0.06
C SER A 169 -3.27 -1.56 -0.43
N SER A 170 -2.49 -0.57 0.03
CA SER A 170 -1.04 -0.55 -0.19
C SER A 170 -0.26 -1.59 0.63
N LEU A 171 -0.85 -2.15 1.71
CA LEU A 171 -0.23 -3.25 2.46
C LEU A 171 -0.09 -4.52 1.63
N GLN A 172 -0.92 -4.69 0.59
CA GLN A 172 -0.92 -5.90 -0.25
C GLN A 172 0.22 -5.97 -1.26
N ASP A 173 0.85 -4.82 -1.52
CA ASP A 173 1.72 -4.58 -2.65
C ASP A 173 3.20 -4.55 -2.26
N CYS A 174 3.54 -4.67 -0.98
CA CYS A 174 4.86 -4.30 -0.49
C CYS A 174 5.38 -5.23 0.61
N GLY A 175 6.50 -5.92 0.36
CA GLY A 175 7.46 -6.27 1.42
C GLY A 175 8.28 -5.05 1.87
N THR A 176 9.08 -5.16 2.95
CA THR A 176 10.04 -4.19 3.57
C THR A 176 9.61 -2.71 3.79
N ARG A 177 8.63 -2.16 3.08
CA ARG A 177 8.04 -0.81 3.23
C ARG A 177 6.83 -0.77 4.19
N GLU A 178 6.47 -1.93 4.74
CA GLU A 178 5.33 -2.16 5.63
C GLU A 178 5.33 -1.24 6.86
N SER A 179 6.50 -0.89 7.41
CA SER A 179 6.59 -0.10 8.64
C SER A 179 5.99 1.30 8.54
N VAL A 180 6.22 2.03 7.45
CA VAL A 180 5.72 3.42 7.31
C VAL A 180 4.20 3.43 7.12
N THR A 181 3.68 2.57 6.23
CA THR A 181 2.24 2.43 5.98
C THR A 181 1.48 2.04 7.25
N LEU A 182 1.98 1.07 8.01
CA LEU A 182 1.34 0.64 9.26
C LEU A 182 1.31 1.77 10.32
N GLN A 183 2.37 2.57 10.41
CA GLN A 183 2.36 3.76 11.27
C GLN A 183 1.35 4.81 10.82
N GLN A 184 1.15 4.98 9.51
CA GLN A 184 0.16 5.89 8.97
C GLN A 184 -1.27 5.41 9.20
N ILE A 185 -1.53 4.11 9.05
CA ILE A 185 -2.81 3.48 9.38
C ILE A 185 -3.15 3.73 10.85
N ARG A 186 -2.20 3.49 11.76
CA ARG A 186 -2.35 3.78 13.19
C ARG A 186 -2.67 5.25 13.43
N CYS A 187 -1.90 6.14 12.82
CA CYS A 187 -2.15 7.58 12.91
C CYS A 187 -3.56 7.94 12.43
N CYS A 188 -4.02 7.37 11.32
CA CYS A 188 -5.36 7.63 10.82
C CYS A 188 -6.43 7.24 11.84
N LEU A 189 -6.31 6.05 12.42
CA LEU A 189 -7.26 5.58 13.43
C LEU A 189 -7.24 6.41 14.72
N GLU A 190 -6.04 6.75 15.21
CA GLU A 190 -5.86 7.61 16.39
C GLU A 190 -6.44 9.02 16.17
N ARG A 191 -6.50 9.47 14.91
CA ARG A 191 -7.08 10.76 14.49
C ARG A 191 -8.56 10.66 14.10
N GLY A 192 -9.21 9.53 14.34
CA GLY A 192 -10.66 9.37 14.17
C GLY A 192 -11.11 8.86 12.80
N ALA A 193 -10.22 8.29 11.98
CA ALA A 193 -10.64 7.56 10.79
C ALA A 193 -11.58 6.41 11.19
N ASP A 194 -12.71 6.29 10.48
CA ASP A 194 -13.67 5.23 10.77
C ASP A 194 -13.22 3.89 10.19
N HIS A 195 -12.86 2.96 11.07
CA HIS A 195 -12.53 1.59 10.71
C HIS A 195 -13.74 0.77 10.23
N ARG A 196 -14.95 1.26 10.49
CA ARG A 196 -16.24 0.67 10.06
C ARG A 196 -16.83 1.42 8.88
N TYR A 197 -16.04 2.18 8.14
CA TYR A 197 -16.50 2.72 6.89
C TYR A 197 -16.87 1.58 5.93
N PHE A 198 -18.05 1.70 5.34
CA PHE A 198 -18.56 0.85 4.29
C PHE A 198 -18.94 1.71 3.10
N ASP A 199 -18.66 1.24 1.88
CA ASP A 199 -19.18 1.88 0.66
C ASP A 199 -20.65 1.51 0.40
N ASP A 200 -21.23 2.01 -0.69
CA ASP A 200 -22.63 1.72 -1.05
C ASP A 200 -22.82 0.37 -1.78
N CYS A 201 -21.87 -0.56 -1.65
CA CYS A 201 -21.95 -1.86 -2.29
C CYS A 201 -23.09 -2.73 -1.74
N LYS A 202 -23.81 -3.42 -2.63
CA LYS A 202 -24.96 -4.28 -2.30
C LYS A 202 -24.63 -5.77 -2.27
N CYS A 203 -23.35 -6.13 -2.34
CA CYS A 203 -22.95 -7.53 -2.43
C CYS A 203 -23.20 -8.27 -1.12
N SER A 204 -23.82 -9.45 -1.21
CA SER A 204 -24.07 -10.31 -0.06
C SER A 204 -22.81 -10.77 0.66
N CYS A 205 -21.61 -10.66 0.06
CA CYS A 205 -20.34 -10.89 0.75
C CYS A 205 -20.09 -9.89 1.89
N SER A 206 -20.70 -8.70 1.83
CA SER A 206 -20.65 -7.68 2.87
C SER A 206 -21.95 -6.84 2.88
N PRO A 207 -22.96 -7.23 3.68
CA PRO A 207 -24.31 -6.65 3.64
C PRO A 207 -24.42 -5.17 3.98
N GLN A 208 -23.37 -4.61 4.58
CA GLN A 208 -23.31 -3.20 4.96
C GLN A 208 -22.54 -2.35 3.93
N GLY A 209 -22.02 -2.96 2.85
CA GLY A 209 -21.05 -2.36 1.94
C GLY A 209 -19.66 -2.99 2.06
N CYS A 210 -18.78 -2.80 1.09
CA CYS A 210 -17.40 -3.27 1.15
C CYS A 210 -16.61 -2.46 2.20
N SER A 211 -15.89 -3.18 3.07
CA SER A 211 -15.14 -2.60 4.20
C SER A 211 -13.64 -2.90 4.12
N SER A 212 -12.89 -2.65 5.19
CA SER A 212 -11.49 -3.08 5.30
C SER A 212 -11.28 -4.59 5.08
N SER A 213 -12.29 -5.45 5.30
CA SER A 213 -12.17 -6.88 4.97
C SER A 213 -12.15 -7.16 3.47
N ALA A 214 -12.70 -6.25 2.66
CA ALA A 214 -12.62 -6.31 1.21
C ALA A 214 -11.21 -6.02 0.71
N VAL A 215 -10.37 -5.33 1.49
CA VAL A 215 -8.96 -5.13 1.15
C VAL A 215 -8.30 -6.48 0.98
N PHE A 216 -8.08 -7.23 2.07
CA PHE A 216 -7.31 -8.48 2.11
C PHE A 216 -7.85 -9.54 1.13
N GLY A 217 -7.27 -9.59 -0.06
CA GLY A 217 -7.65 -10.54 -1.10
C GLY A 217 -7.26 -11.95 -0.67
N ILE A 218 -8.22 -12.86 -0.71
CA ILE A 218 -7.97 -14.28 -0.49
C ILE A 218 -8.42 -14.96 -1.78
N ASP A 219 -7.50 -15.14 -2.71
CA ASP A 219 -7.76 -15.89 -3.92
C ASP A 219 -6.86 -17.12 -3.91
N PHE A 220 -7.49 -18.28 -3.79
CA PHE A 220 -6.83 -19.59 -3.85
C PHE A 220 -7.06 -20.28 -5.20
N GLU A 221 -7.86 -19.71 -6.10
CA GLU A 221 -8.37 -20.38 -7.30
C GLU A 221 -7.75 -19.86 -8.60
N ARG A 222 -7.26 -18.61 -8.65
CA ARG A 222 -6.65 -18.07 -9.87
C ARG A 222 -5.23 -18.57 -10.07
N GLU A 223 -4.85 -18.87 -11.31
CA GLU A 223 -3.43 -18.99 -11.70
C GLU A 223 -2.73 -17.68 -11.31
N TRP A 224 -1.76 -17.77 -10.42
CA TRP A 224 -1.05 -16.59 -9.91
C TRP A 224 -0.43 -15.87 -11.12
N SER A 225 -0.38 -14.55 -11.15
CA SER A 225 0.56 -13.92 -12.07
C SER A 225 1.94 -13.96 -11.39
N LEU A 226 3.02 -13.82 -12.16
CA LEU A 226 4.39 -13.65 -11.63
C LEU A 226 4.54 -12.49 -10.62
N TYR A 227 3.47 -11.71 -10.41
CA TYR A 227 3.40 -10.53 -9.56
C TYR A 227 2.17 -10.56 -8.60
N ALA A 228 1.45 -11.69 -8.51
CA ALA A 228 0.20 -11.77 -7.77
C ALA A 228 0.37 -12.26 -6.32
N HIS A 229 -0.21 -11.49 -5.42
CA HIS A 229 -0.54 -11.71 -4.01
C HIS A 229 -0.27 -13.10 -3.41
N ASN A 230 0.69 -13.15 -2.50
CA ASN A 230 0.91 -14.28 -1.61
C ASN A 230 -0.22 -14.34 -0.54
N PRO A 231 -1.10 -15.36 -0.54
CA PRO A 231 -2.22 -15.45 0.38
C PRO A 231 -1.77 -15.57 1.84
N ASN A 232 -0.58 -16.13 2.08
CA ASN A 232 0.01 -16.21 3.42
C ASN A 232 0.46 -14.81 3.90
N ALA A 233 1.02 -13.97 3.03
CA ALA A 233 1.30 -12.57 3.37
C ALA A 233 0.02 -11.77 3.62
N ASN A 234 -1.03 -11.97 2.81
CA ASN A 234 -2.33 -11.31 3.02
C ASN A 234 -2.97 -11.72 4.35
N LEU A 235 -2.83 -12.99 4.76
CA LEU A 235 -3.26 -13.47 6.07
C LEU A 235 -2.51 -12.74 7.20
N LEU A 236 -1.19 -12.61 7.10
CA LEU A 236 -0.37 -11.90 8.09
C LEU A 236 -0.71 -10.40 8.13
N CYS A 237 -0.96 -9.77 6.98
CA CYS A 237 -1.46 -8.39 6.92
C CYS A 237 -2.82 -8.23 7.60
N ALA A 238 -3.75 -9.18 7.38
CA ALA A 238 -5.04 -9.18 8.07
C ALA A 238 -4.90 -9.36 9.58
N PHE A 239 -3.88 -10.10 10.03
CA PHE A 239 -3.54 -10.26 11.45
C PHE A 239 -2.88 -9.03 12.07
N GLU A 240 -2.01 -8.36 11.34
CA GLU A 240 -1.44 -7.09 11.77
C GLU A 240 -2.55 -6.05 11.90
N TRP A 241 -3.47 -6.00 10.93
CA TRP A 241 -4.65 -5.14 11.01
C TRP A 241 -5.54 -5.43 12.22
N GLN A 242 -5.80 -6.71 12.54
CA GLN A 242 -6.50 -7.08 13.78
C GLN A 242 -5.77 -6.59 15.03
N SER A 243 -4.44 -6.67 15.04
CA SER A 243 -3.64 -6.22 16.17
C SER A 243 -3.74 -4.71 16.35
N ILE A 244 -3.69 -3.95 15.26
CA ILE A 244 -3.89 -2.49 15.26
C ILE A 244 -5.31 -2.14 15.74
N LEU A 245 -6.35 -2.77 15.20
CA LEU A 245 -7.73 -2.54 15.63
C LEU A 245 -7.92 -2.80 17.11
N ARG A 246 -7.37 -3.89 17.63
CA ARG A 246 -7.43 -4.23 19.06
C ARG A 246 -6.79 -3.15 19.93
N GLU A 247 -5.67 -2.61 19.47
CA GLU A 247 -4.91 -1.60 20.20
C GLU A 247 -5.61 -0.23 20.23
N VAL A 248 -6.28 0.17 19.15
CA VAL A 248 -6.89 1.50 19.03
C VAL A 248 -8.38 1.50 19.43
N HIS A 249 -9.14 0.47 19.05
CA HIS A 249 -10.60 0.42 19.19
C HIS A 249 -11.12 -0.77 20.01
N GLY A 250 -10.24 -1.65 20.49
CA GLY A 250 -10.60 -2.76 21.36
C GLY A 250 -11.19 -3.99 20.65
N GLU A 251 -11.67 -4.96 21.44
CA GLU A 251 -12.10 -6.28 20.96
C GLU A 251 -13.29 -6.22 20.00
N ASP A 252 -14.23 -5.29 20.19
CA ASP A 252 -15.45 -5.22 19.38
C ASP A 252 -15.14 -4.86 17.92
N ALA A 253 -14.15 -3.98 17.70
CA ALA A 253 -13.66 -3.65 16.37
C ALA A 253 -13.04 -4.88 15.67
N VAL A 254 -12.24 -5.64 16.41
CA VAL A 254 -11.65 -6.90 15.91
C VAL A 254 -12.73 -7.91 15.57
N LYS A 255 -13.75 -8.05 16.43
CA LYS A 255 -14.87 -8.96 16.21
C LYS A 255 -15.63 -8.61 14.94
N GLY A 256 -15.95 -7.33 14.74
CA GLY A 256 -16.61 -6.83 13.53
C GLY A 256 -15.81 -7.14 12.26
N PHE A 257 -14.51 -6.83 12.28
CA PHE A 257 -13.60 -7.16 11.17
C PHE A 257 -13.57 -8.67 10.88
N LEU A 258 -13.37 -9.52 11.91
CA LEU A 258 -13.30 -10.97 11.74
C LEU A 258 -14.59 -11.55 11.16
N LEU A 259 -15.76 -11.08 11.61
CA LEU A 259 -17.04 -11.53 11.05
C LEU A 259 -17.19 -11.13 9.59
N SER A 260 -16.85 -9.88 9.24
CA SER A 260 -16.85 -9.39 7.85
C SER A 260 -15.90 -10.21 6.97
N PHE A 261 -14.71 -10.52 7.49
CA PHE A 261 -13.69 -11.27 6.76
C PHE A 261 -14.06 -12.74 6.57
N ILE A 262 -14.55 -13.40 7.61
CA ILE A 262 -15.02 -14.80 7.53
C ILE A 262 -16.25 -14.89 6.61
N ARG A 263 -17.16 -13.91 6.64
CA ARG A 263 -18.32 -13.88 5.75
C ARG A 263 -17.88 -13.88 4.29
N ARG A 264 -16.92 -13.04 3.92
CA ARG A 264 -16.38 -12.99 2.56
C ARG A 264 -15.81 -14.35 2.14
N ILE A 265 -14.99 -14.99 2.99
CA ILE A 265 -14.42 -16.30 2.66
C ILE A 265 -15.52 -17.34 2.46
N LYS A 266 -16.52 -17.37 3.33
CA LYS A 266 -17.66 -18.29 3.21
C LYS A 266 -18.52 -18.02 1.97
N PHE A 267 -18.65 -16.75 1.59
CA PHE A 267 -19.30 -16.36 0.35
C PHE A 267 -18.56 -16.95 -0.85
N ASP A 268 -17.23 -16.85 -0.85
CA ASP A 268 -16.37 -17.42 -1.90
C ASP A 268 -16.48 -18.96 -1.92
N GLU A 269 -16.48 -19.63 -0.76
CA GLU A 269 -16.64 -21.08 -0.64
C GLU A 269 -18.00 -21.61 -1.15
N LEU A 270 -19.05 -20.78 -1.09
CA LEU A 270 -20.37 -21.12 -1.63
C LEU A 270 -20.45 -20.91 -3.15
N GLY A 271 -19.40 -20.37 -3.79
CA GLY A 271 -19.37 -20.10 -5.22
C GLY A 271 -20.33 -18.99 -5.64
N MET A 272 -20.67 -18.08 -4.73
CA MET A 272 -21.62 -17.00 -4.97
C MET A 272 -21.01 -15.88 -5.84
N THR A 273 -21.86 -15.15 -6.55
CA THR A 273 -21.44 -14.17 -7.55
C THR A 273 -21.14 -12.82 -6.90
N HIS A 274 -19.89 -12.36 -7.00
CA HIS A 274 -19.53 -11.02 -6.53
C HIS A 274 -20.15 -9.91 -7.39
N VAL A 275 -21.21 -9.30 -6.87
CA VAL A 275 -21.79 -8.06 -7.44
C VAL A 275 -21.05 -6.79 -6.97
N CYS A 276 -20.02 -6.94 -6.11
CA CYS A 276 -19.25 -5.83 -5.55
C CYS A 276 -18.37 -5.07 -6.54
N CYS A 277 -17.98 -3.84 -6.14
CA CYS A 277 -17.17 -2.90 -6.91
C CYS A 277 -15.79 -3.45 -7.35
N HIS A 278 -15.29 -4.49 -6.67
CA HIS A 278 -14.01 -5.14 -6.95
C HIS A 278 -14.14 -6.61 -7.35
N ARG A 279 -15.35 -7.14 -7.61
CA ARG A 279 -15.60 -8.52 -8.04
C ARG A 279 -14.84 -9.60 -7.24
N GLY A 280 -14.72 -9.41 -5.93
CA GLY A 280 -13.99 -10.33 -5.05
C GLY A 280 -12.46 -10.25 -5.12
N LEU A 281 -11.86 -9.41 -5.98
CA LEU A 281 -10.42 -9.32 -6.20
C LEU A 281 -9.65 -8.51 -5.14
N GLY A 282 -10.40 -7.86 -4.26
CA GLY A 282 -9.86 -6.88 -3.34
C GLY A 282 -9.60 -5.53 -4.00
N PHE A 283 -9.24 -4.54 -3.19
CA PHE A 283 -8.95 -3.21 -3.71
C PHE A 283 -7.57 -3.18 -4.36
N PRO A 284 -7.45 -2.92 -5.67
CA PRO A 284 -6.15 -2.79 -6.30
C PRO A 284 -5.44 -1.59 -5.70
N SER A 285 -4.14 -1.76 -5.47
CA SER A 285 -3.25 -0.67 -5.14
C SER A 285 -3.12 0.30 -6.31
N GLU A 286 -2.87 1.58 -6.01
CA GLU A 286 -2.79 2.67 -6.98
C GLU A 286 -1.72 2.47 -8.08
N SER A 287 -0.79 1.52 -7.89
CA SER A 287 0.31 1.23 -8.81
C SER A 287 -0.11 0.46 -10.07
N ARG A 288 -1.33 -0.12 -10.10
CA ARG A 288 -1.70 -1.10 -11.13
C ARG A 288 -2.54 -0.50 -12.25
N PHE A 289 -2.13 -0.81 -13.48
CA PHE A 289 -2.81 -0.50 -14.75
C PHE A 289 -4.14 -1.25 -14.95
N GLU A 290 -4.90 -1.50 -13.89
CA GLU A 290 -6.12 -2.32 -13.98
C GLU A 290 -7.33 -1.48 -14.34
N THR A 291 -7.93 -1.81 -15.47
CA THR A 291 -9.31 -1.46 -15.80
C THR A 291 -10.21 -2.08 -14.76
N TYR A 292 -10.73 -1.26 -13.84
CA TYR A 292 -11.79 -1.69 -12.93
C TYR A 292 -12.91 -2.35 -13.73
N PRO A 293 -13.47 -3.48 -13.26
CA PRO A 293 -14.70 -4.00 -13.80
C PRO A 293 -15.73 -2.88 -13.79
N LYS A 294 -16.40 -2.64 -14.91
CA LYS A 294 -17.51 -1.67 -14.94
C LYS A 294 -18.50 -2.05 -13.85
N ALA A 295 -19.06 -1.04 -13.19
CA ALA A 295 -20.15 -1.22 -12.25
C ALA A 295 -21.25 -2.06 -12.92
N MET A 296 -21.79 -3.01 -12.17
CA MET A 296 -22.90 -3.85 -12.66
C MET A 296 -24.15 -2.96 -12.74
N GLY A 297 -25.04 -3.23 -13.71
CA GLY A 297 -26.33 -2.55 -13.74
C GLY A 297 -27.13 -2.90 -12.48
N GLU A 298 -27.90 -1.95 -11.97
CA GLU A 298 -28.73 -2.18 -10.78
C GLU A 298 -29.73 -3.34 -10.99
N GLU A 299 -30.25 -3.49 -12.20
CA GLU A 299 -31.12 -4.61 -12.59
C GLU A 299 -30.38 -5.95 -12.49
N ASP A 300 -29.18 -6.05 -13.07
CA ASP A 300 -28.35 -7.27 -12.98
C ASP A 300 -28.02 -7.62 -11.52
N ILE A 301 -27.78 -6.62 -10.66
CA ILE A 301 -27.52 -6.83 -9.24
C ILE A 301 -28.74 -7.46 -8.57
N VAL A 302 -29.94 -6.91 -8.82
CA VAL A 302 -31.19 -7.41 -8.25
C VAL A 302 -31.44 -8.85 -8.70
N ASP A 303 -31.32 -9.13 -9.99
CA ASP A 303 -31.55 -10.47 -10.56
C ASP A 303 -30.62 -11.51 -9.90
N ILE A 304 -29.32 -11.21 -9.77
CA ILE A 304 -28.36 -12.12 -9.11
C ILE A 304 -28.71 -12.33 -7.63
N LEU A 305 -29.10 -11.27 -6.91
CA LEU A 305 -29.45 -11.38 -5.49
C LEU A 305 -30.73 -12.21 -5.27
N GLU A 306 -31.68 -12.14 -6.20
CA GLU A 306 -32.88 -12.97 -6.19
C GLU A 306 -32.56 -14.43 -6.50
N GLU A 307 -31.77 -14.69 -7.55
CA GLU A 307 -31.33 -16.03 -7.96
C GLU A 307 -30.52 -16.74 -6.85
N GLU A 308 -29.65 -16.02 -6.14
CA GLU A 308 -28.79 -16.57 -5.10
C GLU A 308 -29.39 -16.52 -3.68
N SER A 309 -30.68 -16.19 -3.55
CA SER A 309 -31.36 -16.00 -2.26
C SER A 309 -31.24 -17.19 -1.29
N ASP A 310 -31.27 -18.42 -1.79
CA ASP A 310 -31.07 -19.63 -0.97
C ASP A 310 -29.64 -19.71 -0.40
N PHE A 311 -28.62 -19.37 -1.20
CA PHE A 311 -27.23 -19.31 -0.74
C PHE A 311 -27.02 -18.18 0.25
N ILE A 312 -27.66 -17.02 0.04
CA ILE A 312 -27.65 -15.90 0.99
C ILE A 312 -28.21 -16.34 2.34
N ASN A 313 -29.33 -17.08 2.35
CA ASN A 313 -29.93 -17.59 3.59
C ASN A 313 -29.00 -18.57 4.33
N ILE A 314 -28.32 -19.46 3.60
CA ILE A 314 -27.32 -20.38 4.16
C ILE A 314 -26.15 -19.60 4.79
N LEU A 315 -25.63 -18.62 4.06
CA LEU A 315 -24.54 -17.76 4.53
C LEU A 315 -24.95 -16.98 5.79
N ASP A 316 -26.11 -16.35 5.78
CA ASP A 316 -26.63 -15.58 6.91
C ASP A 316 -26.83 -16.45 8.15
N GLN A 317 -27.37 -17.66 7.98
CA GLN A 317 -27.52 -18.59 9.09
C GLN A 317 -26.15 -18.99 9.67
N GLY A 318 -25.17 -19.32 8.83
CA GLY A 318 -23.81 -19.62 9.27
C GLY A 318 -23.14 -18.44 9.99
N MET A 319 -23.39 -17.21 9.53
CA MET A 319 -22.85 -16.00 10.16
C MET A 319 -23.51 -15.68 11.51
N ARG A 320 -24.80 -15.99 11.70
CA ARG A 320 -25.48 -15.86 13.00
C ARG A 320 -24.80 -16.72 14.08
N ASP A 321 -24.47 -17.97 13.75
CA ASP A 321 -23.80 -18.89 14.68
C ASP A 321 -22.37 -18.42 15.02
N LEU A 322 -21.67 -17.88 14.03
CA LEU A 322 -20.34 -17.30 14.23
C LEU A 322 -20.37 -16.03 15.09
N ALA A 323 -21.39 -15.17 14.93
CA ALA A 323 -21.53 -13.94 15.70
C ALA A 323 -21.62 -14.18 17.21
N LEU A 324 -22.07 -15.36 17.64
CA LEU A 324 -22.12 -15.78 19.05
C LEU A 324 -20.74 -16.16 19.62
N LYS A 325 -19.75 -16.43 18.77
CA LYS A 325 -18.40 -16.82 19.22
C LYS A 325 -17.62 -15.62 19.77
N PRO A 326 -16.75 -15.84 20.77
CA PRO A 326 -15.79 -14.82 21.21
C PRO A 326 -14.71 -14.61 20.14
N VAL A 327 -13.99 -13.47 20.20
CA VAL A 327 -12.94 -13.10 19.24
C VAL A 327 -11.92 -14.22 19.04
N LYS A 328 -11.40 -14.81 20.13
CA LYS A 328 -10.46 -15.94 20.06
C LYS A 328 -11.03 -17.16 19.32
N GLY A 329 -12.34 -17.42 19.47
CA GLY A 329 -13.03 -18.48 18.75
C GLY A 329 -13.15 -18.21 17.25
N LEU A 330 -13.38 -16.95 16.87
CA LEU A 330 -13.39 -16.51 15.47
C LEU A 330 -11.99 -16.58 14.84
N GLN A 331 -10.95 -16.14 15.55
CA GLN A 331 -9.56 -16.21 15.08
C GLN A 331 -9.14 -17.66 14.80
N LYS A 332 -9.42 -18.59 15.72
CA LYS A 332 -9.18 -20.02 15.49
C LYS A 332 -9.97 -20.58 14.32
N HIS A 333 -11.20 -20.10 14.11
CA HIS A 333 -12.00 -20.53 12.97
C HIS A 333 -11.38 -20.05 11.65
N LEU A 334 -10.98 -18.76 11.57
CA LEU A 334 -10.29 -18.19 10.42
C LEU A 334 -8.99 -18.94 10.11
N LEU A 335 -8.15 -19.20 11.12
CA LEU A 335 -6.89 -19.94 10.95
C LEU A 335 -7.11 -21.34 10.37
N ARG A 336 -8.18 -22.03 10.80
CA ARG A 336 -8.52 -23.36 10.26
C ARG A 336 -8.93 -23.28 8.79
N ILE A 337 -9.79 -22.33 8.43
CA ILE A 337 -10.20 -22.14 7.02
C ILE A 337 -8.96 -21.91 6.14
N PHE A 338 -8.08 -21.01 6.57
CA PHE A 338 -6.84 -20.74 5.84
C PHE A 338 -5.92 -21.96 5.75
N LYS A 339 -5.82 -22.74 6.82
CA LYS A 339 -5.03 -23.96 6.84
C LYS A 339 -5.57 -24.98 5.84
N ASP A 340 -6.88 -25.22 5.85
CA ASP A 340 -7.52 -26.19 4.98
C ASP A 340 -7.34 -25.79 3.50
N LYS A 341 -7.55 -24.50 3.17
CA LYS A 341 -7.32 -23.96 1.82
C LYS A 341 -5.85 -24.03 1.39
N ASN A 342 -4.93 -23.74 2.30
CA ASN A 342 -3.49 -23.83 2.04
C ASN A 342 -3.06 -25.28 1.79
N ASP A 343 -3.56 -26.24 2.58
CA ASP A 343 -3.33 -27.67 2.36
C ASP A 343 -3.89 -28.12 1.00
N GLU A 344 -5.13 -27.75 0.65
CA GLU A 344 -5.76 -28.05 -0.65
C GLU A 344 -4.91 -27.53 -1.82
N TYR A 345 -4.48 -26.28 -1.73
CA TYR A 345 -3.65 -25.63 -2.74
C TYR A 345 -2.30 -26.33 -2.92
N PHE A 346 -1.58 -26.63 -1.85
CA PHE A 346 -0.29 -27.33 -1.96
C PHE A 346 -0.45 -28.77 -2.46
N GLN A 347 -1.55 -29.45 -2.13
CA GLN A 347 -1.88 -30.76 -2.70
C GLN A 347 -2.11 -30.66 -4.22
N GLN A 348 -2.83 -29.63 -4.68
CA GLN A 348 -3.05 -29.38 -6.10
C GLN A 348 -1.72 -29.11 -6.83
N ILE A 349 -0.87 -28.22 -6.30
CA ILE A 349 0.47 -27.96 -6.85
C ILE A 349 1.29 -29.24 -6.94
N ALA A 350 1.30 -30.06 -5.88
CA ALA A 350 2.07 -31.31 -5.87
C ALA A 350 1.59 -32.26 -6.97
N LYS A 351 0.27 -32.32 -7.20
CA LYS A 351 -0.34 -33.10 -8.27
C LYS A 351 0.05 -32.58 -9.65
N GLU A 352 -0.09 -31.28 -9.89
CA GLU A 352 0.29 -30.62 -11.15
C GLU A 352 1.78 -30.80 -11.47
N ARG A 353 2.67 -30.66 -10.47
CA ARG A 353 4.11 -30.92 -10.62
C ARG A 353 4.41 -32.37 -11.01
N THR A 354 3.68 -33.32 -10.41
CA THR A 354 3.81 -34.74 -10.72
C THR A 354 3.36 -35.04 -12.16
N GLU A 355 2.27 -34.40 -12.61
CA GLU A 355 1.75 -34.53 -13.97
C GLU A 355 2.68 -33.89 -15.01
N ASP A 356 3.22 -32.69 -14.73
CA ASP A 356 4.16 -32.01 -15.62
C ASP A 356 5.49 -32.77 -15.72
N SER A 357 6.04 -33.30 -14.62
CA SER A 357 7.27 -34.13 -14.67
C SER A 357 7.08 -35.41 -15.48
N LYS A 358 5.91 -36.05 -15.40
CA LYS A 358 5.56 -37.19 -16.26
C LYS A 358 5.50 -36.80 -17.74
N ARG A 359 5.05 -35.58 -18.05
CA ARG A 359 4.91 -35.09 -19.42
C ARG A 359 6.25 -34.70 -20.05
N THR A 360 7.14 -34.08 -19.27
CA THR A 360 8.43 -33.57 -19.79
C THR A 360 9.55 -34.59 -19.72
N GLY A 361 9.44 -35.63 -18.89
CA GLY A 361 10.50 -36.61 -18.66
C GLY A 361 11.72 -36.05 -17.93
N GLU A 362 11.66 -34.79 -17.50
CA GLU A 362 12.69 -34.11 -16.71
C GLU A 362 12.24 -34.07 -15.25
N ALA A 363 13.10 -34.53 -14.34
CA ALA A 363 12.95 -34.23 -12.92
C ALA A 363 13.16 -32.72 -12.76
N LEU A 364 12.19 -32.03 -12.18
CA LEU A 364 12.19 -30.58 -11.96
C LEU A 364 13.23 -30.11 -10.90
N GLU A 365 14.28 -30.90 -10.64
CA GLU A 365 15.17 -30.75 -9.50
C GLU A 365 16.26 -29.68 -9.67
N GLU A 366 16.53 -29.16 -10.88
CA GLU A 366 17.54 -28.10 -11.07
C GLU A 366 16.93 -26.80 -11.60
N ILE A 367 16.38 -26.00 -10.67
CA ILE A 367 15.96 -24.60 -10.90
C ILE A 367 17.18 -23.69 -11.22
N LEU A 368 18.38 -24.14 -10.84
CA LEU A 368 19.64 -23.44 -11.04
C LEU A 368 20.65 -24.39 -11.66
N SER A 369 20.83 -24.29 -12.98
CA SER A 369 21.91 -24.99 -13.68
C SER A 369 22.97 -23.98 -14.13
N TRP A 370 24.24 -24.34 -13.99
CA TRP A 370 25.35 -23.54 -14.50
C TRP A 370 25.77 -24.11 -15.85
N LYS A 371 25.79 -23.27 -16.88
CA LYS A 371 26.24 -23.66 -18.21
C LYS A 371 27.48 -22.87 -18.59
N ALA A 372 28.51 -23.56 -19.05
CA ALA A 372 29.67 -22.91 -19.62
C ALA A 372 29.28 -22.28 -20.98
N ASP A 373 29.34 -20.94 -21.08
CA ASP A 373 29.29 -20.23 -22.35
C ASP A 373 30.68 -20.25 -22.97
N HIS A 374 30.96 -21.30 -23.76
CA HIS A 374 32.25 -21.48 -24.42
C HIS A 374 32.61 -20.38 -25.43
N LYS A 375 31.68 -19.48 -25.82
CA LYS A 375 32.00 -18.34 -26.68
C LYS A 375 32.56 -17.16 -25.89
N LYS A 376 32.19 -17.04 -24.61
CA LYS A 376 32.65 -15.98 -23.70
C LYS A 376 33.63 -16.47 -22.65
N ASP A 377 33.81 -17.78 -22.54
CA ASP A 377 34.61 -18.46 -21.51
C ASP A 377 34.15 -18.13 -20.07
N GLU A 378 32.83 -18.04 -19.90
CA GLU A 378 32.18 -17.70 -18.62
C GLU A 378 31.17 -18.78 -18.22
N LEU A 379 31.01 -19.02 -16.92
CA LEU A 379 29.88 -19.79 -16.39
C LEU A 379 28.65 -18.89 -16.33
N VAL A 380 27.69 -19.13 -17.19
CA VAL A 380 26.41 -18.42 -17.20
C VAL A 380 25.41 -19.23 -16.40
N GLN A 381 24.78 -18.58 -15.42
CA GLN A 381 23.68 -19.15 -14.66
C GLN A 381 22.46 -19.26 -15.60
N GLU A 382 22.12 -20.48 -16.02
CA GLU A 382 20.93 -20.74 -16.83
C GLU A 382 19.79 -21.02 -15.84
N ILE A 383 19.03 -19.96 -15.53
CA ILE A 383 17.78 -20.10 -14.80
C ILE A 383 16.74 -20.64 -15.78
N ARG A 384 16.58 -21.96 -15.81
CA ARG A 384 15.42 -22.58 -16.44
C ARG A 384 14.28 -22.47 -15.47
N LEU A 385 13.44 -21.46 -15.67
CA LEU A 385 12.11 -21.46 -15.10
C LEU A 385 11.27 -22.34 -16.04
N PRO A 386 10.79 -23.53 -15.61
CA PRO A 386 9.66 -24.14 -16.28
C PRO A 386 8.61 -23.05 -16.50
N SER A 387 7.92 -23.06 -17.64
CA SER A 387 6.92 -22.04 -17.99
C SER A 387 5.77 -21.91 -16.96
N ARG A 388 5.76 -22.79 -15.94
CA ARG A 388 4.84 -22.86 -14.79
C ARG A 388 5.57 -22.91 -13.43
N CYS A 389 6.88 -22.67 -13.38
CA CYS A 389 7.61 -22.60 -12.11
C CYS A 389 7.46 -21.21 -11.54
N TRP A 390 6.34 -21.05 -10.84
CA TRP A 390 6.06 -20.02 -9.86
C TRP A 390 7.26 -19.85 -8.93
N LEU A 391 8.14 -18.90 -9.24
CA LEU A 391 9.15 -18.44 -8.29
C LEU A 391 8.39 -17.92 -7.06
N LEU A 392 8.64 -18.56 -5.92
CA LEU A 392 8.21 -18.16 -4.58
C LEU A 392 6.70 -18.22 -4.34
N VAL A 393 6.06 -19.37 -4.55
CA VAL A 393 4.91 -19.72 -3.69
C VAL A 393 5.45 -19.76 -2.27
N SER A 394 5.28 -18.67 -1.53
CA SER A 394 5.80 -18.65 -0.17
C SER A 394 5.01 -19.69 0.63
N CYS A 395 5.71 -20.66 1.22
CA CYS A 395 5.09 -21.52 2.21
C CYS A 395 4.82 -20.69 3.48
N MET A 396 3.87 -21.13 4.30
CA MET A 396 3.55 -20.44 5.55
C MET A 396 4.81 -20.15 6.40
N PRO A 397 5.78 -21.08 6.54
CA PRO A 397 7.05 -20.79 7.20
C PRO A 397 7.81 -19.56 6.67
N GLN A 398 7.93 -19.37 5.35
CA GLN A 398 8.63 -18.22 4.76
C GLN A 398 7.91 -16.91 5.07
N SER A 399 6.58 -16.89 4.97
CA SER A 399 5.79 -15.71 5.34
C SER A 399 5.93 -15.37 6.82
N LEU A 400 5.94 -16.38 7.70
CA LEU A 400 6.17 -16.19 9.13
C LEU A 400 7.57 -15.66 9.42
N SER A 401 8.60 -16.15 8.72
CA SER A 401 9.97 -15.64 8.87
C SER A 401 10.10 -14.17 8.48
N ALA A 402 9.53 -13.79 7.34
CA ALA A 402 9.53 -12.40 6.90
C ALA A 402 8.79 -11.49 7.89
N TYR A 403 7.66 -11.96 8.45
CA TYR A 403 6.91 -11.20 9.44
C TYR A 403 7.65 -11.10 10.78
N ASP A 404 8.29 -12.17 11.26
CA ASP A 404 9.11 -12.15 12.48
C ASP A 404 10.27 -11.13 12.36
N LEU A 405 10.96 -11.14 11.22
CA LEU A 405 12.00 -10.15 10.91
C LEU A 405 11.45 -8.72 10.92
N TYR A 406 10.25 -8.51 10.37
CA TYR A 406 9.56 -7.22 10.44
C TYR A 406 9.27 -6.80 11.89
N LEU A 407 8.78 -7.71 12.75
CA LEU A 407 8.50 -7.42 14.16
C LEU A 407 9.75 -6.99 14.91
N ASP A 408 10.85 -7.68 14.65
CA ASP A 408 12.14 -7.35 15.23
C ASP A 408 12.60 -5.96 14.76
N MET A 409 12.55 -5.69 13.45
CA MET A 409 12.87 -4.36 12.92
C MET A 409 12.00 -3.25 13.53
N GLU A 410 10.68 -3.47 13.65
CA GLU A 410 9.78 -2.50 14.29
C GLU A 410 10.12 -2.29 15.77
N TYR A 411 10.45 -3.38 16.48
CA TYR A 411 10.86 -3.31 17.89
C TYR A 411 12.12 -2.46 18.07
N PHE A 412 13.16 -2.67 17.26
CA PHE A 412 14.44 -1.96 17.41
C PHE A 412 14.45 -0.54 16.84
N ASN A 413 13.53 -0.19 15.93
CA ASN A 413 13.46 1.14 15.32
C ASN A 413 12.71 2.20 16.16
N THR A 414 12.24 1.86 17.37
CA THR A 414 11.52 2.80 18.25
C THR A 414 12.46 3.46 19.26
N ASN A 415 12.38 4.79 19.39
CA ASN A 415 13.24 5.59 20.29
C ASN A 415 12.99 5.25 21.77
N ASP A 416 14.08 5.30 22.57
CA ASP A 416 14.23 4.86 23.97
C ASP A 416 13.41 5.66 25.04
N SER A 417 12.09 5.83 24.87
CA SER A 417 11.24 6.32 25.98
C SER A 417 10.68 5.14 26.78
N VAL A 418 10.83 5.17 28.12
CA VAL A 418 10.45 4.06 29.03
C VAL A 418 8.97 3.66 28.90
N VAL A 419 8.09 4.63 28.62
CA VAL A 419 6.65 4.40 28.42
C VAL A 419 6.35 3.76 27.06
N GLU A 420 7.08 4.14 26.02
CA GLU A 420 7.03 3.42 24.74
C GLU A 420 7.53 2.00 24.87
N THR A 421 8.58 1.74 25.65
CA THR A 421 9.14 0.40 25.81
C THR A 421 8.10 -0.58 26.38
N SER A 422 7.28 -0.17 27.36
CA SER A 422 6.24 -1.05 27.93
C SER A 422 5.12 -1.37 26.93
N ARG A 423 4.64 -0.35 26.19
CA ARG A 423 3.63 -0.55 25.14
C ARG A 423 4.18 -1.39 24.00
N GLN A 424 5.42 -1.15 23.60
CA GLN A 424 6.11 -1.88 22.54
C GLN A 424 6.33 -3.34 22.91
N ASN A 425 6.74 -3.63 24.15
CA ASN A 425 6.82 -5.00 24.67
C ASN A 425 5.46 -5.71 24.60
N SER A 426 4.38 -5.04 25.03
CA SER A 426 3.04 -5.63 24.95
C SER A 426 2.61 -5.90 23.50
N ARG A 427 2.92 -5.00 22.57
CA ARG A 427 2.65 -5.16 21.13
C ARG A 427 3.38 -6.33 20.53
N TYR A 428 4.69 -6.42 20.79
CA TYR A 428 5.56 -7.48 20.31
C TYR A 428 5.09 -8.84 20.87
N SER A 429 4.91 -8.96 22.19
CA SER A 429 4.46 -10.21 22.83
C SER A 429 3.13 -10.74 22.29
N ARG A 430 2.18 -9.86 21.91
CA ARG A 430 0.91 -10.28 21.32
C ARG A 430 1.07 -10.89 19.93
N ARG A 431 1.86 -10.25 19.06
CA ARG A 431 2.11 -10.73 17.68
C ARG A 431 2.88 -12.04 17.69
N ILE A 432 3.80 -12.15 18.63
CA ILE A 432 4.56 -13.35 18.91
C ILE A 432 3.68 -14.51 19.42
N HIS A 433 2.66 -14.23 20.26
CA HIS A 433 1.65 -15.24 20.62
C HIS A 433 0.80 -15.69 19.41
N LEU A 434 0.50 -14.77 18.50
CA LEU A 434 -0.23 -15.07 17.27
C LEU A 434 0.59 -15.96 16.32
N ILE A 435 1.89 -15.70 16.17
CA ILE A 435 2.81 -16.57 15.42
C ILE A 435 2.78 -17.99 15.99
N LYS A 436 2.82 -18.14 17.33
CA LYS A 436 2.68 -19.45 17.99
C LYS A 436 1.36 -20.14 17.63
N GLU A 437 0.25 -19.41 17.68
CA GLU A 437 -1.06 -19.97 17.33
C GLU A 437 -1.12 -20.42 15.85
N ILE A 438 -0.49 -19.67 14.94
CA ILE A 438 -0.38 -20.08 13.53
C ILE A 438 0.46 -21.35 13.41
N ILE A 439 1.64 -21.41 14.03
CA ILE A 439 2.52 -22.61 14.02
C ILE A 439 1.75 -23.84 14.53
N GLU A 440 1.01 -23.70 15.62
CA GLU A 440 0.20 -24.78 16.20
C GLU A 440 -0.91 -25.26 15.25
N VAL A 441 -1.68 -24.33 14.66
CA VAL A 441 -2.77 -24.69 13.75
C VAL A 441 -2.26 -25.31 12.46
N PHE A 442 -1.19 -24.75 11.89
CA PHE A 442 -0.57 -25.24 10.66
C PHE A 442 0.31 -26.47 10.89
N ARG A 443 0.55 -26.87 12.15
CA ARG A 443 1.43 -27.98 12.55
C ARG A 443 2.81 -27.87 11.92
N LEU A 444 3.34 -26.64 11.89
CA LEU A 444 4.65 -26.37 11.33
C LEU A 444 5.73 -26.92 12.25
N SER A 445 6.76 -27.53 11.67
CA SER A 445 7.96 -27.90 12.42
C SER A 445 8.64 -26.61 12.93
N THR A 446 8.86 -26.53 14.24
CA THR A 446 9.61 -25.43 14.84
C THR A 446 11.03 -25.38 14.28
N ALA A 447 11.64 -26.53 14.00
CA ALA A 447 12.97 -26.61 13.39
C ALA A 447 13.01 -26.01 11.98
N ASP A 448 12.01 -26.28 11.14
CA ASP A 448 11.97 -25.77 9.76
C ASP A 448 11.70 -24.27 9.72
N THR A 449 10.85 -23.79 10.63
CA THR A 449 10.55 -22.36 10.79
C THR A 449 11.80 -21.60 11.27
N THR A 450 12.50 -22.14 12.27
CA THR A 450 13.72 -21.53 12.84
C THR A 450 14.87 -21.53 11.83
N ALA A 451 15.02 -22.60 11.06
CA ALA A 451 16.04 -22.69 10.01
C ALA A 451 15.81 -21.66 8.89
N LEU A 452 14.55 -21.41 8.52
CA LEU A 452 14.19 -20.38 7.55
C LEU A 452 14.40 -18.97 8.09
N ILE A 453 14.01 -18.70 9.34
CA ILE A 453 14.26 -17.40 9.99
C ILE A 453 15.77 -17.10 10.03
N HIS A 454 16.59 -18.07 10.45
CA HIS A 454 18.05 -17.89 10.48
C HIS A 454 18.68 -17.78 9.09
N GLY A 455 18.15 -18.49 8.10
CA GLY A 455 18.58 -18.39 6.71
C GLY A 455 18.31 -17.03 6.08
N GLU A 456 17.10 -16.48 6.29
CA GLU A 456 16.71 -15.16 5.77
C GLU A 456 17.47 -14.01 6.44
N ILE A 457 17.70 -14.07 7.75
CA ILE A 457 18.56 -13.09 8.46
C ILE A 457 19.97 -13.04 7.84
N THR A 458 20.49 -14.20 7.42
CA THR A 458 21.82 -14.31 6.81
C THR A 458 21.84 -13.83 5.35
N LEU A 459 20.77 -14.06 4.59
CA LEU A 459 20.63 -13.64 3.19
C LEU A 459 20.30 -12.16 3.02
N ALA A 460 19.57 -11.56 3.96
CA ALA A 460 19.04 -10.22 3.80
C ALA A 460 20.11 -9.11 3.85
N GLY A 461 21.36 -9.40 4.22
CA GLY A 461 22.49 -8.45 4.09
C GLY A 461 22.20 -7.06 4.67
N LEU A 462 21.36 -6.98 5.70
CA LEU A 462 20.61 -5.77 6.12
C LEU A 462 21.48 -4.64 6.69
N GLY A 463 22.82 -4.75 6.62
CA GLY A 463 23.72 -3.80 7.27
C GLY A 463 23.53 -3.71 8.79
N LEU A 464 22.77 -4.63 9.39
CA LEU A 464 22.58 -4.72 10.83
C LEU A 464 23.93 -5.00 11.47
N ASN A 465 24.24 -4.27 12.54
CA ASN A 465 25.45 -4.56 13.27
C ASN A 465 25.34 -5.97 13.91
N LYS A 466 26.47 -6.65 14.08
CA LYS A 466 26.52 -8.02 14.64
C LYS A 466 25.90 -8.14 16.03
N HIS A 467 25.74 -7.02 16.75
CA HIS A 467 25.12 -6.99 18.07
C HIS A 467 23.59 -7.09 17.97
N THR A 468 22.96 -6.35 17.06
CA THR A 468 21.51 -6.43 16.79
C THR A 468 21.15 -7.82 16.24
N GLU A 469 21.95 -8.35 15.31
CA GLU A 469 21.74 -9.72 14.79
C GLU A 469 21.83 -10.78 15.91
N LYS A 470 22.80 -10.65 16.82
CA LYS A 470 22.91 -11.54 17.98
C LYS A 470 21.73 -11.40 18.93
N GLN A 471 21.28 -10.17 19.21
CA GLN A 471 20.12 -9.94 20.08
C GLN A 471 18.82 -10.52 19.50
N MET A 472 18.61 -10.40 18.18
CA MET A 472 17.50 -11.04 17.48
C MET A 472 17.56 -12.57 17.65
N LYS A 473 18.73 -13.18 17.37
CA LYS A 473 18.94 -14.63 17.53
C LYS A 473 18.73 -15.11 18.97
N ASP A 474 19.26 -14.38 19.95
CA ASP A 474 19.13 -14.73 21.38
C ASP A 474 17.67 -14.64 21.85
N ARG A 475 16.89 -13.67 21.34
CA ARG A 475 15.45 -13.54 21.67
C ARG A 475 14.61 -14.61 21.01
N LEU A 476 14.87 -14.92 19.74
CA LEU A 476 14.19 -16.01 19.03
C LEU A 476 14.45 -17.35 19.74
N ASN A 477 15.70 -17.63 20.11
CA ASN A 477 16.09 -18.84 20.83
C ASN A 477 15.55 -18.90 22.27
N ALA A 478 15.36 -17.76 22.94
CA ALA A 478 14.72 -17.72 24.25
C ALA A 478 13.20 -17.89 24.18
N PHE A 479 12.62 -17.71 22.98
CA PHE A 479 11.19 -17.70 22.76
C PHE A 479 10.63 -19.04 22.25
N LEU A 480 11.39 -19.71 21.38
CA LEU A 480 11.18 -21.08 20.92
C LEU A 480 11.55 -22.07 22.02
#